data_AF-A0A921N1U6-F1
#
_entry.id   AF-A0A921N1U6-F1
#
_cell.length_a   1.000
_cell.length_b   1.000
_cell.length_c   1.000
_cell.angle_alpha   90.00
_cell.angle_beta   90.00
_cell.angle_gamma   90.00
#
_symmetry.space_group_name_H-M   'P 1'
#
loop_
_entity.id
_entity.type
_entity.pdbx_description
1 polymer ?
#
loop_
_entity_poly.entity_id
_entity_poly.type
_entity_poly.pdbx_seq_one_letter_code
_entity_poly.pdbx_strand_id
1 'polypeptide(L)'
;MARKVIRYTTPELIEQINPKNKELWRKYLNGKRTLSQSTRDNYTNDINQFFVFILKNYDNQYILDIEIDEMADILEDFLAMCQSVLGNKDRRMCRRLSTISSLYIYYKKKRKIKENPVELLERPKIQKGKYEINRIFLTQEQVEQIRVGLKEMNNT
;
A
#
# COMPACT_ATOMS: atom_id res chain seq x y z
N MET A 1 18.33 -15.14 -9.15
CA MET A 1 18.62 -14.58 -7.82
C MET A 1 17.33 -14.41 -7.04
N ALA A 2 17.21 -14.95 -5.83
CA ALA A 2 16.03 -14.78 -4.99
C ALA A 2 15.85 -13.29 -4.64
N ARG A 3 14.64 -12.76 -4.81
CA ARG A 3 14.34 -11.36 -4.49
C ARG A 3 14.50 -11.15 -2.98
N LYS A 4 15.48 -10.35 -2.57
CA LYS A 4 15.68 -9.96 -1.16
C LYS A 4 14.42 -9.22 -0.69
N VAL A 5 13.69 -9.79 0.26
CA VAL A 5 12.50 -9.16 0.85
C VAL A 5 12.97 -8.08 1.80
N ILE A 6 12.77 -6.82 1.43
CA ILE A 6 13.12 -5.67 2.27
C ILE A 6 11.94 -5.34 3.17
N ARG A 7 12.14 -5.51 4.48
CA ARG A 7 11.20 -5.06 5.52
C ARG A 7 11.46 -3.61 5.85
N TYR A 8 10.75 -2.71 5.19
CA TYR A 8 10.89 -1.27 5.40
C TYR A 8 10.23 -0.78 6.70
N THR A 9 9.16 -1.47 7.11
CA THR A 9 8.42 -1.21 8.35
C THR A 9 8.74 -2.31 9.37
N THR A 10 9.09 -1.91 10.58
CA THR A 10 9.22 -2.79 11.75
C THR A 10 8.28 -2.29 12.86
N PRO A 11 7.91 -3.14 13.84
CA PRO A 11 7.07 -2.70 14.96
C PRO A 11 7.65 -1.47 15.68
N GLU A 12 8.97 -1.42 15.86
CA GLU A 12 9.67 -0.32 16.55
C GLU A 12 9.56 1.00 15.77
N LEU A 13 9.67 0.94 14.43
CA LEU A 13 9.49 2.11 13.57
C LEU A 13 8.03 2.56 13.53
N ILE A 14 7.09 1.62 13.53
CA ILE A 14 5.66 1.94 13.59
C ILE A 14 5.34 2.64 14.91
N GLU A 15 5.97 2.23 16.01
CA GLU A 15 5.75 2.87 17.30
C GLU A 15 6.26 4.32 17.34
N GLN A 16 7.32 4.62 16.59
CA GLN A 16 7.88 5.98 16.48
C GLN A 16 7.10 6.91 15.54
N ILE A 17 6.11 6.41 14.78
CA ILE A 17 5.28 7.27 13.92
C ILE A 17 4.61 8.37 14.75
N ASN A 18 4.59 9.59 14.20
CA ASN A 18 3.94 10.75 14.79
C ASN A 18 2.55 10.40 15.35
N PRO A 19 2.29 10.62 16.65
CA PRO A 19 1.01 10.31 17.27
C PRO A 19 -0.19 10.96 16.57
N LYS A 20 -0.03 12.20 16.05
CA LYS A 20 -1.07 12.88 15.27
C LYS A 20 -1.40 12.12 13.99
N ASN A 21 -0.39 11.55 13.30
CA ASN A 21 -0.60 10.71 12.10
C ASN A 21 -1.30 9.39 12.45
N LYS A 22 -0.91 8.72 13.55
CA LYS A 22 -1.59 7.51 14.04
C LYS A 22 -3.06 7.78 14.35
N GLU A 23 -3.34 8.89 15.05
CA GLU A 23 -4.72 9.26 15.39
C GLU A 23 -5.54 9.64 14.15
N LEU A 24 -4.93 10.37 13.21
CA LEU A 24 -5.51 10.70 11.92
C LEU A 24 -5.94 9.45 11.15
N TRP A 25 -5.09 8.40 11.14
CA TRP A 25 -5.43 7.13 10.51
C TRP A 25 -6.58 6.40 11.23
N ARG A 26 -6.54 6.35 12.56
CA ARG A 26 -7.61 5.77 13.38
C ARG A 26 -8.97 6.42 13.09
N LYS A 27 -9.01 7.76 13.03
CA LYS A 27 -10.22 8.53 12.69
C LYS A 27 -10.73 8.22 11.29
N TYR A 28 -9.83 8.09 10.31
CA TYR A 28 -10.18 7.69 8.95
C TYR A 28 -10.85 6.30 8.93
N LEU A 29 -10.23 5.29 9.55
CA LEU A 29 -10.79 3.93 9.59
C LEU A 29 -12.14 3.88 10.30
N ASN A 30 -12.32 4.62 11.39
CA ASN A 30 -13.60 4.72 12.09
C ASN A 30 -14.70 5.37 11.24
N GLY A 31 -14.32 6.27 10.32
CA GLY A 31 -15.22 6.86 9.33
C GLY A 31 -15.53 5.95 8.15
N LYS A 32 -14.82 4.83 7.97
CA LYS A 32 -14.95 3.87 6.87
C LYS A 32 -15.46 2.52 7.36
N ARG A 33 -16.61 2.54 8.06
CA ARG A 33 -17.20 1.36 8.73
C ARG A 33 -17.54 0.18 7.81
N THR A 34 -17.71 0.43 6.52
CA THR A 34 -18.10 -0.60 5.54
C THR A 34 -16.92 -1.38 4.96
N LEU A 35 -15.67 -1.03 5.31
CA LEU A 35 -14.49 -1.75 4.82
C LEU A 35 -14.36 -3.11 5.50
N SER A 36 -14.09 -4.15 4.71
CA SER A 36 -13.73 -5.47 5.25
C SER A 36 -12.45 -5.38 6.06
N GLN A 37 -12.28 -6.29 7.03
CA GLN A 37 -11.07 -6.34 7.85
C GLN A 37 -9.80 -6.48 6.99
N SER A 38 -9.82 -7.36 5.98
CA SER A 38 -8.72 -7.52 5.03
C SER A 38 -8.36 -6.23 4.29
N THR A 39 -9.35 -5.40 3.94
CA THR A 39 -9.10 -4.11 3.30
C THR A 39 -8.49 -3.11 4.27
N ARG A 40 -8.98 -3.08 5.52
CA ARG A 40 -8.42 -2.24 6.59
C ARG A 40 -6.96 -2.59 6.87
N ASP A 41 -6.63 -3.88 6.92
CA ASP A 41 -5.27 -4.36 7.15
C ASP A 41 -4.34 -3.98 5.98
N ASN A 42 -4.81 -4.20 4.74
CA ASN A 42 -4.06 -3.83 3.53
C ASN A 42 -3.78 -2.33 3.49
N TYR A 43 -4.79 -1.51 3.78
CA TYR A 43 -4.63 -0.05 3.82
C TYR A 43 -3.72 0.39 4.96
N THR A 44 -3.82 -0.24 6.13
CA THR A 44 -2.97 0.06 7.28
C THR A 44 -1.50 -0.28 6.98
N ASN A 45 -1.24 -1.39 6.28
CA ASN A 45 0.10 -1.72 5.83
C ASN A 45 0.66 -0.69 4.83
N ASP A 46 -0.18 -0.20 3.91
CA ASP A 46 0.25 0.81 2.94
C ASP A 46 0.54 2.16 3.60
N ILE A 47 -0.33 2.62 4.50
CA ILE A 47 -0.14 3.92 5.17
C ILE A 47 0.98 3.89 6.21
N ASN A 48 1.16 2.79 6.95
CA ASN A 48 2.27 2.67 7.89
C ASN A 48 3.61 2.78 7.17
N GLN A 49 3.70 2.23 5.95
CA GLN A 49 4.91 2.37 5.15
C GLN A 49 5.16 3.81 4.70
N PHE A 50 4.11 4.55 4.36
CA PHE A 50 4.22 5.98 4.08
C PHE A 50 4.62 6.77 5.33
N PHE A 51 4.00 6.52 6.47
CA PHE A 51 4.36 7.19 7.72
C PHE A 51 5.78 6.89 8.19
N VAL A 52 6.26 5.65 8.03
CA VAL A 52 7.66 5.32 8.31
C VAL A 52 8.60 6.01 7.32
N PHE A 53 8.17 6.26 6.09
CA PHE A 53 8.93 7.07 5.14
C PHE A 53 9.01 8.54 5.57
N ILE A 54 7.91 9.14 6.03
CA ILE A 54 7.91 10.49 6.63
C ILE A 54 8.78 10.55 7.89
N LEU A 55 8.65 9.56 8.77
CA LEU A 55 9.49 9.44 9.98
C LEU A 55 10.99 9.46 9.67
N LYS A 56 11.41 8.78 8.61
CA LYS A 56 12.83 8.63 8.28
C LYS A 56 13.43 9.79 7.49
N ASN A 57 12.62 10.52 6.73
CA ASN A 57 13.15 11.46 5.72
C ASN A 57 12.59 12.89 5.85
N TYR A 58 11.51 13.11 6.61
CA TYR A 58 10.82 14.40 6.74
C TYR A 58 10.40 14.65 8.19
N ASP A 59 11.34 14.44 9.13
CA ASP A 59 11.22 14.78 10.56
C ASP A 59 9.94 14.30 11.25
N ASN A 60 9.36 13.19 10.76
CA ASN A 60 8.11 12.64 11.30
C ASN A 60 6.98 13.68 11.37
N GLN A 61 6.92 14.60 10.40
CA GLN A 61 5.93 15.67 10.37
C GLN A 61 4.48 15.14 10.34
N TYR A 62 3.53 15.94 10.85
CA TYR A 62 2.11 15.63 10.71
C TYR A 62 1.65 15.96 9.31
N ILE A 63 1.11 14.97 8.59
CA ILE A 63 0.92 15.05 7.13
C ILE A 63 -0.10 16.10 6.65
N LEU A 64 -0.94 16.65 7.55
CA LEU A 64 -1.89 17.72 7.20
C LEU A 64 -1.37 19.12 7.55
N ASP A 65 -0.23 19.22 8.25
CA ASP A 65 0.46 20.50 8.48
C ASP A 65 1.46 20.80 7.33
N ILE A 66 1.65 19.86 6.40
CA ILE A 66 2.50 20.02 5.20
C ILE A 66 1.66 20.64 4.08
N GLU A 67 2.22 21.63 3.39
CA GLU A 67 1.56 22.27 2.26
C GLU A 67 1.30 21.29 1.11
N ILE A 68 0.26 21.53 0.32
CA ILE A 68 -0.22 20.56 -0.67
C ILE A 68 0.82 20.28 -1.77
N ASP A 69 1.50 21.32 -2.24
CA ASP A 69 2.54 21.20 -3.27
C ASP A 69 3.75 20.43 -2.73
N GLU A 70 4.21 20.76 -1.52
CA GLU A 70 5.29 20.04 -0.84
C GLU A 70 4.92 18.56 -0.59
N MET A 71 3.67 18.29 -0.20
CA MET A 71 3.20 16.92 -0.04
C MET A 71 3.13 16.16 -1.38
N ALA A 72 2.92 16.83 -2.51
CA ALA A 72 3.01 16.19 -3.81
C ALA A 72 4.45 15.74 -4.10
N ASP A 73 5.44 16.60 -3.88
CA ASP A 73 6.86 16.27 -4.05
C ASP A 73 7.27 15.09 -3.14
N ILE A 74 6.86 15.12 -1.87
CA ILE A 74 7.10 14.01 -0.91
C ILE A 74 6.49 12.69 -1.39
N LEU A 75 5.34 12.73 -2.06
CA LEU A 75 4.71 11.53 -2.62
C LEU A 75 5.47 11.00 -3.83
N GLU A 76 6.08 11.86 -4.65
CA GLU A 76 7.00 11.43 -5.72
C GLU A 76 8.23 10.74 -5.15
N ASP A 77 8.84 11.31 -4.12
CA ASP A 77 9.98 10.70 -3.42
C ASP A 77 9.59 9.35 -2.78
N PHE A 78 8.39 9.26 -2.21
CA PHE A 78 7.87 8.00 -1.68
C PHE A 78 7.70 6.93 -2.76
N LEU A 79 7.22 7.31 -3.95
CA LEU A 79 7.10 6.40 -5.09
C LEU A 79 8.47 5.96 -5.61
N ALA A 80 9.42 6.89 -5.72
CA ALA A 80 10.79 6.61 -6.11
C ALA A 80 11.45 5.61 -5.13
N MET A 81 11.26 5.78 -3.82
CA MET A 81 11.70 4.82 -2.80
C MET A 81 11.00 3.46 -2.95
N CYS A 82 9.68 3.46 -3.18
CA CYS A 82 8.94 2.23 -3.39
C CYS A 82 9.46 1.44 -4.61
N GLN A 83 9.84 2.12 -5.68
CA GLN A 83 10.39 1.50 -6.87
C GLN A 83 11.84 1.04 -6.65
N SER A 84 12.73 1.94 -6.25
CA SER A 84 14.18 1.68 -6.14
C SER A 84 14.56 0.75 -4.99
N VAL A 85 14.00 0.99 -3.79
CA VAL A 85 14.34 0.22 -2.58
C VAL A 85 13.50 -1.03 -2.48
N LEU A 86 12.18 -0.96 -2.70
CA LEU A 86 11.30 -2.11 -2.49
C LEU A 86 11.07 -2.94 -3.75
N GLY A 87 11.54 -2.49 -4.91
CA GLY A 87 11.25 -3.10 -6.21
C GLY A 87 9.75 -3.16 -6.54
N ASN A 88 8.93 -2.24 -6.01
CA ASN A 88 7.48 -2.28 -6.22
C ASN A 88 7.19 -1.97 -7.69
N LYS A 89 6.33 -2.79 -8.28
CA LYS A 89 5.82 -2.58 -9.64
C LYS A 89 4.65 -1.60 -9.63
N ASP A 90 4.30 -1.06 -10.80
CA ASP A 90 3.28 -0.02 -10.98
C ASP A 90 1.97 -0.33 -10.27
N ARG A 91 1.46 -1.57 -10.39
CA ARG A 91 0.21 -1.97 -9.72
C ARG A 91 0.27 -1.80 -8.20
N ARG A 92 1.42 -2.12 -7.57
CA ARG A 92 1.59 -1.97 -6.11
C ARG A 92 1.74 -0.50 -5.72
N MET A 93 2.43 0.30 -6.54
CA MET A 93 2.55 1.75 -6.35
C MET A 93 1.19 2.45 -6.46
N CYS A 94 0.40 2.16 -7.51
CA CYS A 94 -0.96 2.69 -7.67
C CYS A 94 -1.87 2.34 -6.48
N ARG A 95 -1.76 1.12 -5.93
CA ARG A 95 -2.54 0.70 -4.75
C ARG A 95 -2.20 1.57 -3.52
N ARG A 96 -0.91 1.80 -3.26
CA ARG A 96 -0.46 2.67 -2.16
C ARG A 96 -0.97 4.10 -2.33
N LEU A 97 -0.82 4.68 -3.52
CA LEU A 97 -1.39 5.99 -3.83
C LEU A 97 -2.89 6.04 -3.65
N SER A 98 -3.61 4.96 -3.98
CA SER A 98 -5.06 4.90 -3.80
C SER A 98 -5.45 4.94 -2.32
N THR A 99 -4.70 4.27 -1.44
CA THR A 99 -4.89 4.36 0.01
C THR A 99 -4.67 5.78 0.51
N ILE A 100 -3.53 6.40 0.14
CA ILE A 100 -3.18 7.78 0.53
C ILE A 100 -4.21 8.78 0.00
N SER A 101 -4.56 8.68 -1.28
CA SER A 101 -5.59 9.52 -1.92
C SER A 101 -6.93 9.41 -1.20
N SER A 102 -7.35 8.19 -0.83
CA SER A 102 -8.61 8.00 -0.10
C SER A 102 -8.63 8.68 1.27
N LEU A 103 -7.46 8.75 1.94
CA LEU A 103 -7.26 9.43 3.21
C LEU A 103 -7.39 10.94 3.04
N TYR A 104 -6.68 11.53 2.07
CA TYR A 104 -6.78 12.96 1.77
C TYR A 104 -8.21 13.33 1.33
N ILE A 105 -8.87 12.56 0.47
CA ILE A 105 -10.28 12.79 0.09
C ILE A 105 -11.20 12.83 1.32
N TYR A 106 -10.98 11.95 2.29
CA TYR A 106 -11.76 11.94 3.53
C TYR A 106 -11.59 13.24 4.33
N TYR A 107 -10.36 13.75 4.43
CA TYR A 107 -10.07 15.00 5.14
C TYR A 107 -10.43 16.26 4.33
N LYS A 108 -10.43 16.21 3.00
CA LYS A 108 -10.98 17.24 2.10
C LYS A 108 -12.48 17.41 2.35
N LYS A 109 -13.23 16.30 2.42
CA LYS A 109 -14.68 16.31 2.77
C LYS A 109 -14.96 16.92 4.15
N LYS A 110 -14.01 16.80 5.09
CA LYS A 110 -14.07 17.41 6.41
C LYS A 110 -13.56 18.85 6.46
N ARG A 111 -13.21 19.45 5.31
CA ARG A 111 -12.65 20.80 5.18
C ARG A 111 -11.37 21.01 6.00
N LYS A 112 -10.60 19.94 6.22
CA LYS A 112 -9.29 19.99 6.91
C LYS A 112 -8.14 20.29 5.96
N ILE A 113 -8.36 20.05 4.67
CA ILE A 113 -7.45 20.38 3.57
C ILE A 113 -8.30 20.95 2.43
N LYS A 114 -7.67 21.72 1.55
CA LYS A 114 -8.32 22.27 0.37
C LYS A 114 -8.37 21.25 -0.77
N GLU A 115 -7.24 20.59 -1.01
CA GLU A 115 -7.02 19.76 -2.19
C GLU A 115 -6.35 18.44 -1.84
N ASN A 116 -6.35 17.50 -2.78
CA ASN A 116 -5.72 16.20 -2.59
C ASN A 116 -4.38 16.21 -3.33
N PRO A 117 -3.23 16.07 -2.62
CA PRO A 117 -1.91 16.16 -3.25
C PRO A 117 -1.71 15.06 -4.31
N VAL A 118 -2.44 13.94 -4.22
CA VAL A 118 -2.39 12.86 -5.23
C VAL A 118 -2.99 13.26 -6.59
N GLU A 119 -3.71 14.38 -6.65
CA GLU A 119 -4.23 14.94 -7.91
C GLU A 119 -3.13 15.68 -8.72
N LEU A 120 -2.05 16.12 -8.06
CA LEU A 120 -0.92 16.83 -8.67
C LEU A 120 0.13 15.87 -9.28
N LEU A 121 0.08 14.59 -8.90
CA LEU A 121 1.04 13.57 -9.32
C LEU A 121 0.76 12.99 -10.70
N GLU A 122 1.81 12.70 -11.48
CA GLU A 122 1.69 11.76 -12.60
C GLU A 122 1.60 10.33 -12.06
N ARG A 123 0.46 9.66 -12.31
CA ARG A 123 0.21 8.31 -11.80
C ARG A 123 0.94 7.25 -12.63
N PRO A 124 1.51 6.19 -12.00
CA PRO A 124 2.07 5.07 -12.73
C PRO A 124 1.02 4.45 -13.67
N LYS A 125 1.41 4.20 -14.93
CA LYS A 125 0.49 3.71 -15.97
C LYS A 125 0.37 2.18 -15.89
N ILE A 126 -0.77 1.69 -15.43
CA ILE A 126 -1.06 0.25 -15.44
C ILE A 126 -1.35 -0.19 -16.88
N GLN A 127 -0.44 -0.98 -17.47
CA GLN A 127 -0.72 -1.65 -18.75
C GLN A 127 -1.82 -2.71 -18.55
N LYS A 128 -3.03 -2.45 -19.05
CA LYS A 128 -4.13 -3.43 -19.02
C LYS A 128 -3.79 -4.64 -19.90
N GLY A 129 -4.12 -5.84 -19.44
CA GLY A 129 -3.99 -7.08 -20.23
C GLY A 129 -2.64 -7.78 -20.17
N LYS A 130 -1.58 -7.16 -19.65
CA LYS A 130 -0.31 -7.85 -19.38
C LYS A 130 -0.27 -8.31 -17.92
N TYR A 131 -0.39 -9.62 -17.71
CA TYR A 131 -0.10 -10.20 -16.41
C TYR A 131 1.42 -10.22 -16.22
N GLU A 132 1.91 -9.53 -15.20
CA GLU A 132 3.34 -9.45 -14.88
C GLU A 132 3.93 -10.76 -14.32
N ILE A 133 3.07 -11.76 -14.09
CA ILE A 133 3.41 -13.13 -13.68
C ILE A 133 2.67 -14.05 -14.65
N ASN A 134 3.39 -15.00 -15.25
CA ASN A 134 2.77 -16.06 -16.04
C ASN A 134 1.80 -16.84 -15.14
N ARG A 135 0.51 -16.69 -15.40
CA ARG A 135 -0.51 -17.53 -14.78
C ARG A 135 -0.47 -18.87 -15.50
N ILE A 136 0.27 -19.82 -14.94
CA ILE A 136 0.24 -21.21 -15.41
C ILE A 136 -1.00 -21.84 -14.79
N PHE A 137 -1.96 -22.22 -15.64
CA PHE A 137 -3.10 -23.02 -15.23
C PHE A 137 -2.73 -24.50 -15.38
N LEU A 138 -3.22 -25.34 -14.47
CA LEU A 138 -3.07 -26.78 -14.59
C LEU A 138 -3.85 -27.28 -15.81
N THR A 139 -3.27 -28.21 -16.56
CA THR A 139 -4.02 -28.97 -17.56
C THR A 139 -4.97 -29.95 -16.88
N GLN A 140 -5.98 -30.41 -17.60
CA GLN A 140 -6.94 -31.39 -17.07
C GLN A 140 -6.24 -32.69 -16.64
N GLU A 141 -5.20 -33.10 -17.37
CA GLU A 141 -4.38 -34.27 -17.03
C GLU A 141 -3.61 -34.07 -15.72
N GLN A 142 -2.99 -32.90 -15.53
CA GLN A 142 -2.29 -32.58 -14.28
C GLN A 142 -3.25 -32.55 -13.08
N VAL A 143 -4.47 -32.05 -13.27
CA VAL A 143 -5.52 -32.07 -12.24
C VAL A 143 -5.89 -33.51 -11.86
N GLU A 144 -6.01 -34.40 -12.85
CA GLU A 144 -6.37 -35.80 -12.58
C GLU A 144 -5.25 -36.55 -11.86
N GLN A 145 -3.98 -36.33 -12.24
CA GLN A 145 -2.82 -36.86 -11.53
C GLN A 145 -2.79 -36.43 -10.06
N ILE A 146 -3.04 -35.15 -9.77
CA ILE A 146 -3.12 -34.64 -8.40
C ILE A 146 -4.26 -35.31 -7.63
N ARG A 147 -5.43 -35.52 -8.25
CA ARG A 147 -6.58 -36.17 -7.61
C ARG A 147 -6.31 -37.62 -7.25
N VAL A 148 -5.67 -38.38 -8.14
CA VAL A 148 -5.31 -39.79 -7.89
C VAL A 148 -4.33 -39.87 -6.72
N GLY A 149 -3.24 -39.09 -6.75
CA GLY A 149 -2.26 -39.08 -5.67
C GLY A 149 -2.86 -38.69 -4.31
N LEU A 150 -3.77 -37.72 -4.28
CA LEU A 150 -4.47 -37.34 -3.03
C LEU A 150 -5.37 -38.46 -2.48
N LYS A 151 -5.98 -39.30 -3.33
CA LYS A 151 -6.77 -40.45 -2.89
C LYS A 151 -5.89 -41.55 -2.30
N GLU A 152 -4.73 -41.80 -2.91
CA GLU A 152 -3.77 -42.80 -2.41
C GLU A 152 -3.21 -42.40 -1.03
N MET A 153 -2.92 -41.12 -0.83
CA MET A 153 -2.44 -40.60 0.45
C MET A 153 -3.49 -40.64 1.57
N ASN A 154 -4.78 -40.49 1.24
CA ASN A 154 -5.88 -40.54 2.23
C ASN A 154 -6.36 -41.97 2.55
N ASN A 155 -5.98 -42.96 1.73
CA ASN A 155 -6.26 -44.39 1.96
C ASN A 155 -5.11 -45.10 2.71
N THR A 156 -4.14 -44.35 3.22
CA THR A 156 -3.04 -44.80 4.10
C THR A 156 -3.20 -44.13 5.46
#